data_AF-A0A8H6MXE8-F1
#
_entry.id   AF-A0A8H6MXE8-F1
#
_cell.length_a   1.000
_cell.length_b   1.000
_cell.length_c   1.000
_cell.angle_alpha   90.00
_cell.angle_beta   90.00
_cell.angle_gamma   90.00
#
_symmetry.space_group_name_H-M   'P 1'
#
loop_
_entity.id
_entity.type
_entity.pdbx_description
1 polymer ?
#
loop_
_entity_poly.entity_id
_entity_poly.type
_entity_poly.pdbx_seq_one_letter_code
_entity_poly.pdbx_strand_id
1 'polypeptide(L)'
;MAEANNVFSGIAGLLVAALQLGATVTRQIDAMADVPRLFSVLSIDIKELSSVLGTLKNYLDFGDTAEGVLHPATLVGLDRALRSSVDELCLLENKLEEYVGSQLTAKMSLWKRARLSLRSGEFAEMRERFAEQRRALGVCVAVANFVNTTSGTMAVLEMNREIVVLKSNVSDTLLKLDAAHRKQDGRGPSEHTAIKRTATSVMSVLGRKSTKLSRSISTACDFKADD
;
A
#
# COMPACT_ATOMS: atom_id res chain seq x y z
N MET A 1 14.13 6.64 16.68
CA MET A 1 13.08 7.51 16.11
C MET A 1 13.62 8.51 15.10
N ALA A 2 14.68 9.27 15.40
CA ALA A 2 15.26 10.24 14.44
C ALA A 2 15.76 9.59 13.14
N GLU A 3 16.39 8.42 13.22
CA GLU A 3 16.94 7.71 12.06
C GLU A 3 15.85 7.15 11.13
N ALA A 4 14.78 6.58 11.69
CA ALA A 4 13.61 6.12 10.93
C ALA A 4 12.86 7.28 10.26
N ASN A 5 12.73 8.42 10.95
CA ASN A 5 12.11 9.62 10.38
C ASN A 5 12.96 10.23 9.25
N ASN A 6 14.30 10.17 9.36
CA ASN A 6 15.21 10.62 8.31
C ASN A 6 15.12 9.74 7.07
N VAL A 7 15.02 8.41 7.24
CA VAL A 7 14.87 7.47 6.13
C VAL A 7 13.51 7.60 5.45
N PHE A 8 12.44 7.76 6.23
CA PHE A 8 11.10 8.07 5.71
C PHE A 8 11.10 9.35 4.86
N SER A 9 11.66 10.44 5.41
CA SER A 9 11.75 11.72 4.71
C SER A 9 12.60 11.62 3.44
N GLY A 10 13.66 10.82 3.45
CA GLY A 10 14.51 10.60 2.27
C GLY A 10 13.78 9.86 1.15
N ILE A 11 13.11 8.75 1.45
CA ILE A 11 12.37 7.95 0.46
C ILE A 11 11.17 8.72 -0.09
N ALA A 12 10.42 9.42 0.77
CA ALA A 12 9.32 10.27 0.34
C ALA A 12 9.83 11.38 -0.59
N GLY A 13 10.95 12.02 -0.27
CA GLY A 13 11.59 13.02 -1.12
C GLY A 13 11.99 12.47 -2.50
N LEU A 14 12.61 11.28 -2.54
CA LEU A 14 13.01 10.61 -3.78
C LEU A 14 11.80 10.22 -4.64
N LEU A 15 10.71 9.73 -4.04
CA LEU A 15 9.47 9.39 -4.74
C LEU A 15 8.83 10.62 -5.39
N VAL A 16 8.75 11.72 -4.65
CA VAL A 16 8.21 12.99 -5.17
C VAL A 16 9.08 13.51 -6.33
N ALA A 17 10.41 13.49 -6.16
CA ALA A 17 11.33 13.91 -7.21
C ALA A 17 11.17 13.05 -8.48
N ALA A 18 11.16 11.72 -8.36
CA ALA A 18 11.00 10.80 -9.48
C ALA A 18 9.67 11.03 -10.22
N LEU A 19 8.56 11.23 -9.49
CA LEU A 19 7.25 11.52 -10.07
C LEU A 19 7.22 12.86 -10.81
N GLN A 20 7.84 13.91 -10.25
CA GLN A 20 7.92 15.22 -10.88
C GLN A 20 8.76 15.18 -12.15
N LEU A 21 9.96 14.58 -12.08
CA LEU A 21 10.85 14.41 -13.23
C LEU A 21 10.19 13.57 -14.32
N GLY A 22 9.56 12.45 -13.97
CA GLY A 22 8.81 11.61 -14.90
C GLY A 22 7.72 12.41 -15.63
N ALA A 23 6.93 13.19 -14.90
CA ALA A 23 5.90 14.04 -15.50
C ALA A 23 6.48 15.13 -16.41
N THR A 24 7.60 15.78 -16.02
CA THR A 24 8.27 16.79 -16.84
C THR A 24 8.79 16.21 -18.14
N VAL A 25 9.55 15.11 -18.07
CA VAL A 25 10.11 14.40 -19.22
C VAL A 25 9.00 13.94 -20.16
N THR A 26 7.95 13.32 -19.63
CA THR A 26 6.80 12.88 -20.44
C THR A 26 6.13 14.06 -21.16
N ARG A 27 5.91 15.19 -20.47
CA ARG A 27 5.34 16.39 -21.09
C ARG A 27 6.24 16.96 -22.19
N GLN A 28 7.56 16.99 -21.97
CA GLN A 28 8.51 17.45 -22.96
C GLN A 28 8.48 16.57 -24.21
N ILE A 29 8.44 15.23 -24.05
CA ILE A 29 8.32 14.29 -25.16
C ILE A 29 6.98 14.47 -25.89
N ASP A 30 5.87 14.51 -25.16
CA ASP A 30 4.51 14.62 -25.73
C ASP A 30 4.28 15.97 -26.44
N ALA A 31 5.01 17.03 -26.07
CA ALA A 31 4.94 18.35 -26.70
C ALA A 31 5.74 18.48 -28.01
N MET A 32 6.58 17.51 -28.36
CA MET A 32 7.32 17.56 -29.62
C MET A 32 6.38 17.29 -30.80
N ALA A 33 6.39 18.15 -31.82
CA ALA A 33 5.70 17.85 -33.08
C ALA A 33 6.49 16.77 -33.86
N ASP A 34 5.79 15.79 -34.42
CA ASP A 34 6.36 14.63 -35.14
C ASP A 34 7.27 13.73 -34.29
N VAL A 35 6.81 13.39 -33.07
CA VAL A 35 7.46 12.39 -32.21
C VAL A 35 7.59 11.06 -32.96
N PRO A 36 8.81 10.55 -33.15
CA PRO A 36 9.00 9.22 -33.69
C PRO A 36 8.47 8.17 -32.74
N ARG A 37 8.02 7.07 -33.32
CA ARG A 37 7.50 5.91 -32.59
C ARG A 37 8.40 5.43 -31.43
N LEU A 38 9.71 5.65 -31.52
CA LEU A 38 10.64 5.35 -30.43
C LEU A 38 10.36 6.22 -29.20
N PHE A 39 10.36 7.55 -29.33
CA PHE A 39 10.11 8.46 -28.22
C PHE A 39 8.70 8.31 -27.63
N SER A 40 7.69 8.01 -28.45
CA SER A 40 6.36 7.70 -27.92
C SER A 40 6.35 6.45 -27.04
N VAL A 41 7.14 5.43 -27.40
CA VAL A 41 7.29 4.22 -26.59
C VAL A 41 8.05 4.52 -25.30
N LEU A 42 9.07 5.39 -25.33
CA LEU A 42 9.76 5.86 -24.11
C LEU A 42 8.80 6.62 -23.18
N SER A 43 7.96 7.50 -23.73
CA SER A 43 6.91 8.21 -22.97
C SER A 43 5.96 7.22 -22.29
N ILE A 44 5.58 6.14 -22.98
CA ILE A 44 4.77 5.07 -22.38
C ILE A 44 5.51 4.37 -21.24
N ASP A 45 6.77 3.97 -21.45
CA ASP A 45 7.57 3.28 -20.42
C ASP A 45 7.72 4.15 -19.15
N ILE A 46 7.90 5.47 -19.31
CA ILE A 46 7.99 6.43 -18.20
C ILE A 46 6.64 6.61 -17.49
N LYS A 47 5.53 6.62 -18.24
CA LYS A 47 4.17 6.65 -17.66
C LYS A 47 3.90 5.40 -16.83
N GLU A 48 4.29 4.23 -17.32
CA GLU A 48 4.18 2.98 -16.57
C GLU A 48 5.02 2.98 -15.30
N LEU A 49 6.28 3.45 -15.38
CA LEU A 49 7.13 3.63 -14.21
C LEU A 49 6.48 4.59 -13.19
N SER A 50 5.96 5.72 -13.67
CA SER A 50 5.28 6.73 -12.84
C SER A 50 4.03 6.17 -12.14
N SER A 51 3.32 5.23 -12.77
CA SER A 51 2.19 4.54 -12.14
C SER A 51 2.60 3.71 -10.93
N VAL A 52 3.71 2.96 -11.04
CA VAL A 52 4.28 2.18 -9.93
C VAL A 52 4.76 3.11 -8.81
N LEU A 53 5.46 4.19 -9.16
CA LEU A 53 5.89 5.22 -8.19
C LEU A 53 4.70 5.86 -7.48
N GLY A 54 3.61 6.14 -8.21
CA GLY A 54 2.36 6.66 -7.63
C GLY A 54 1.72 5.70 -6.63
N THR A 55 1.76 4.40 -6.91
CA THR A 55 1.28 3.37 -5.98
C THR A 55 2.10 3.36 -4.69
N LEU A 56 3.43 3.42 -4.79
CA LEU A 56 4.32 3.47 -3.62
C LEU A 56 4.14 4.76 -2.81
N LYS A 57 3.96 5.90 -3.48
CA LYS A 57 3.64 7.17 -2.82
C LYS A 57 2.32 7.06 -2.05
N ASN A 58 1.27 6.52 -2.67
CA ASN A 58 -0.01 6.32 -2.01
C ASN A 58 0.16 5.45 -0.76
N TYR A 59 0.93 4.35 -0.84
CA TYR A 59 1.17 3.52 0.34
C TYR A 59 1.89 4.24 1.47
N LEU A 60 2.80 5.17 1.18
CA LEU A 60 3.44 6.01 2.20
C LEU A 60 2.50 7.07 2.78
N ASP A 61 1.59 7.62 1.98
CA ASP A 61 0.61 8.60 2.42
C ASP A 61 -0.46 7.99 3.34
N PHE A 62 -0.76 6.69 3.16
CA PHE A 62 -1.68 5.93 4.01
C PHE A 62 -0.92 5.23 5.15
N GLY A 63 -1.12 5.70 6.38
CA GLY A 63 -0.40 5.22 7.58
C GLY A 63 -0.45 3.70 7.79
N ASP A 64 -1.56 3.05 7.45
CA ASP A 64 -1.74 1.59 7.62
C ASP A 64 -0.89 0.77 6.63
N THR A 65 -0.48 1.35 5.50
CA THR A 65 0.31 0.67 4.47
C THR A 65 1.75 1.13 4.40
N ALA A 66 2.08 2.22 5.11
CA ALA A 66 3.41 2.80 5.15
C ALA A 66 4.42 1.81 5.78
N GLU A 67 3.97 0.99 6.74
CA GLU A 67 4.82 0.01 7.42
C GLU A 67 5.45 -0.99 6.45
N GLY A 68 4.69 -1.54 5.49
CA GLY A 68 5.22 -2.49 4.51
C GLY A 68 6.21 -1.88 3.52
N VAL A 69 6.05 -0.59 3.19
CA VAL A 69 6.99 0.14 2.32
C VAL A 69 8.29 0.45 3.07
N LEU A 70 8.18 0.80 4.35
CA LEU A 70 9.31 1.13 5.22
C LEU A 70 9.97 -0.11 5.85
N HIS A 71 9.42 -1.29 5.62
CA HIS A 71 9.96 -2.53 6.12
C HIS A 71 11.39 -2.76 5.59
N PRO A 72 12.36 -3.18 6.42
CA PRO A 72 13.76 -3.33 6.00
C PRO A 72 13.98 -4.20 4.76
N ALA A 73 13.14 -5.22 4.57
CA ALA A 73 13.18 -6.10 3.40
C ALA A 73 12.82 -5.38 2.08
N THR A 74 12.00 -4.32 2.15
CA THR A 74 11.59 -3.49 1.00
C THR A 74 12.55 -2.31 0.82
N LEU A 75 12.94 -1.70 1.94
CA LEU A 75 13.61 -0.40 2.04
C LEU A 75 14.91 -0.29 1.24
N VAL A 76 15.79 -1.29 1.34
CA VAL A 76 17.12 -1.25 0.69
C VAL A 76 16.99 -1.35 -0.83
N GLY A 77 16.09 -2.22 -1.32
CA GLY A 77 15.79 -2.33 -2.74
C GLY A 77 15.11 -1.08 -3.28
N LEU A 78 14.20 -0.51 -2.48
CA LEU A 78 13.45 0.69 -2.82
C LEU A 78 14.35 1.93 -2.94
N ASP A 79 15.19 2.23 -1.95
CA ASP A 79 16.10 3.39 -2.01
C ASP A 79 17.03 3.31 -3.24
N ARG A 80 17.61 2.13 -3.50
CA ARG A 80 18.47 1.92 -4.68
C ARG A 80 17.70 2.13 -5.99
N ALA A 81 16.52 1.54 -6.11
CA ALA A 81 15.71 1.65 -7.32
C ALA A 81 15.25 3.09 -7.55
N LEU A 82 14.84 3.80 -6.50
CA LEU A 82 14.42 5.20 -6.58
C LEU A 82 15.56 6.13 -6.98
N ARG A 83 16.75 5.99 -6.38
CA ARG A 83 17.93 6.78 -6.76
C ARG A 83 18.27 6.57 -8.23
N SER A 84 18.33 5.30 -8.65
CA SER A 84 18.59 4.97 -10.06
C SER A 84 17.52 5.56 -10.99
N SER A 85 16.23 5.51 -10.62
CA SER A 85 15.18 6.14 -11.42
C SER A 85 15.31 7.65 -11.50
N VAL A 86 15.63 8.33 -10.39
CA VAL A 86 15.89 9.78 -10.38
C VAL A 86 17.07 10.13 -11.28
N ASP A 87 18.19 9.42 -11.14
CA ASP A 87 19.40 9.67 -11.93
C ASP A 87 19.13 9.52 -13.44
N GLU A 88 18.41 8.47 -13.85
CA GLU A 88 18.12 8.25 -15.27
C GLU A 88 17.07 9.21 -15.82
N LEU A 89 16.09 9.63 -15.01
CA LEU A 89 15.14 10.67 -15.40
C LEU A 89 15.81 12.04 -15.53
N CYS A 90 16.72 12.40 -14.62
CA CYS A 90 17.55 13.59 -14.72
C CYS A 90 18.44 13.56 -15.97
N LEU A 91 19.08 12.42 -16.25
CA LEU A 91 19.92 12.27 -17.45
C LEU A 91 19.08 12.44 -18.73
N LEU A 92 17.87 11.89 -18.75
CA LEU A 92 16.97 12.05 -19.88
C LEU A 92 16.46 13.50 -20.00
N GLU A 93 16.09 14.15 -18.91
CA GLU A 93 15.69 15.57 -18.88
C GLU A 93 16.82 16.46 -19.40
N ASN A 94 18.05 16.32 -18.89
CA ASN A 94 19.20 17.09 -19.35
C ASN A 94 19.46 16.90 -20.85
N LYS A 95 19.36 15.66 -21.35
CA LYS A 95 19.46 15.38 -22.78
C LYS A 95 18.34 16.09 -23.55
N LEU A 96 17.10 16.07 -23.06
CA LEU A 96 15.97 16.74 -23.69
C LEU A 96 16.12 18.27 -23.69
N GLU A 97 16.63 18.86 -22.62
CA GLU A 97 16.88 20.31 -22.52
C GLU A 97 17.99 20.77 -23.47
N GLU A 98 19.08 20.00 -23.60
CA GLU A 98 20.14 20.27 -24.59
C GLU A 98 19.57 20.31 -26.04
N TYR A 99 18.48 19.58 -26.31
CA TYR A 99 17.76 19.62 -27.60
C TYR A 99 16.91 20.86 -27.80
N VAL A 100 16.33 21.41 -26.72
CA VAL A 100 15.54 22.65 -26.78
C VAL A 100 16.47 23.87 -26.87
N GLY A 101 17.59 23.86 -26.14
CA GLY A 101 18.55 24.97 -26.07
C GLY A 101 19.46 25.11 -27.30
N SER A 102 19.68 24.04 -28.08
CA SER A 102 20.50 24.10 -29.29
C SER A 102 19.78 24.85 -30.43
N GLN A 103 19.88 26.18 -30.46
CA GLN A 103 19.45 27.07 -31.56
C GLN A 103 20.19 26.84 -32.90
N LEU A 104 20.93 25.73 -33.04
CA LEU A 104 21.68 25.40 -34.25
C LEU A 104 20.74 24.87 -35.33
N THR A 105 20.36 25.80 -36.20
CA THR A 105 19.71 25.65 -37.51
C THR A 105 18.18 25.52 -37.51
N ALA A 106 17.52 26.62 -37.89
CA ALA A 106 16.08 26.73 -38.14
C ALA A 106 15.51 25.82 -39.26
N LYS A 107 16.27 24.82 -39.74
CA LYS A 107 15.89 23.93 -40.86
C LYS A 107 15.70 22.46 -40.48
N MET A 108 16.05 22.04 -39.26
CA MET A 108 15.83 20.66 -38.81
C MET A 108 14.70 20.57 -37.79
N SER A 109 13.77 19.63 -38.00
CA SER A 109 12.73 19.30 -37.02
C SER A 109 13.39 18.92 -35.69
N LEU A 110 12.73 19.28 -34.58
CA LEU A 110 13.20 19.07 -33.20
C LEU A 110 13.66 17.62 -32.96
N TRP A 111 12.95 16.65 -33.53
CA TRP A 111 13.33 15.24 -33.51
C TRP A 111 14.65 14.93 -34.22
N LYS A 112 14.89 15.45 -35.43
CA LYS A 112 16.12 15.15 -36.17
C LYS A 112 17.37 15.55 -35.37
N ARG A 113 17.27 16.59 -34.54
CA ARG A 113 18.31 16.99 -33.57
C ARG A 113 18.41 16.01 -32.40
N ALA A 114 17.29 15.64 -31.77
CA ALA A 114 17.27 14.65 -30.69
C ALA A 114 17.77 13.24 -31.09
N ARG A 115 17.64 12.87 -32.38
CA ARG A 115 18.20 11.63 -32.94
C ARG A 115 19.71 11.67 -33.13
N LEU A 116 20.29 12.84 -33.39
CA LEU A 116 21.72 12.98 -33.67
C LEU A 116 22.58 12.89 -32.40
N SER A 117 21.99 13.20 -31.25
CA SER A 117 22.58 13.15 -29.92
C SER A 117 22.38 11.82 -29.20
N LEU A 118 21.20 11.20 -29.30
CA LEU A 118 20.96 9.84 -28.83
C LEU A 118 21.42 8.87 -29.93
N ARG A 119 22.67 8.39 -29.83
CA ARG A 119 23.17 7.33 -30.72
C ARG A 119 22.20 6.14 -30.69
N SER A 120 21.96 5.53 -31.84
CA SER A 120 21.15 4.31 -31.94
C SER A 120 21.83 3.19 -31.15
N GLY A 121 21.35 2.94 -29.93
CA GLY A 121 21.97 2.05 -28.93
C GLY A 121 21.65 2.54 -27.52
N GLU A 122 21.94 3.81 -27.24
CA GLU A 122 21.67 4.45 -25.94
C GLU A 122 20.18 4.47 -25.60
N PHE A 123 19.32 4.60 -26.63
CA PHE A 123 17.88 4.56 -26.45
C PHE A 123 17.38 3.17 -26.01
N ALA A 124 17.95 2.09 -26.57
CA ALA A 124 17.57 0.74 -26.19
C ALA A 124 18.04 0.42 -24.77
N GLU A 125 19.27 0.83 -24.43
CA GLU A 125 19.83 0.71 -23.07
C GLU A 125 18.98 1.47 -22.04
N MET A 126 18.58 2.70 -22.36
CA MET A 126 17.75 3.51 -21.46
C MET A 126 16.38 2.87 -21.21
N ARG A 127 15.76 2.31 -22.26
CA ARG A 127 14.51 1.56 -22.10
C ARG A 127 14.66 0.31 -21.26
N GLU A 128 15.77 -0.41 -21.44
CA GLU A 128 16.08 -1.59 -20.62
C GLU A 128 16.25 -1.20 -19.15
N ARG A 129 16.99 -0.12 -18.86
CA ARG A 129 17.13 0.41 -17.49
C ARG A 129 15.79 0.80 -16.87
N PHE A 130 14.92 1.51 -17.61
CA PHE A 130 13.58 1.83 -17.09
C PHE A 130 12.73 0.58 -16.85
N ALA A 131 12.83 -0.44 -17.72
CA ALA A 131 12.14 -1.70 -17.52
C ALA A 131 12.64 -2.46 -16.29
N GLU A 132 13.95 -2.48 -16.06
CA GLU A 132 14.57 -3.07 -14.87
C GLU A 132 14.14 -2.35 -13.58
N GLN A 133 14.17 -1.02 -13.59
CA GLN A 133 13.71 -0.20 -12.47
C GLN A 133 12.24 -0.45 -12.16
N ARG A 134 11.39 -0.51 -13.19
CA ARG A 134 9.96 -0.83 -13.03
C ARG A 134 9.76 -2.21 -12.40
N ARG A 135 10.54 -3.23 -12.82
CA ARG A 135 10.49 -4.57 -12.20
C ARG A 135 10.93 -4.51 -10.74
N ALA A 136 12.03 -3.83 -10.43
CA ALA A 136 12.55 -3.71 -9.07
C ALA A 136 11.55 -3.00 -8.13
N LEU A 137 10.96 -1.90 -8.58
CA LEU A 137 9.92 -1.19 -7.84
C LEU A 137 8.64 -2.02 -7.71
N GLY A 138 8.26 -2.77 -8.75
CA GLY A 138 7.15 -3.71 -8.70
C GLY A 138 7.34 -4.83 -7.67
N VAL A 139 8.56 -5.36 -7.55
CA VAL A 139 8.92 -6.30 -6.47
C VAL A 139 8.78 -5.63 -5.11
N CYS A 140 9.22 -4.37 -4.96
CA CYS A 140 9.05 -3.62 -3.71
C CYS A 140 7.58 -3.45 -3.34
N VAL A 141 6.71 -3.13 -4.31
CA VAL A 141 5.24 -3.07 -4.10
C VAL A 141 4.69 -4.42 -3.66
N ALA A 142 5.11 -5.52 -4.30
CA ALA A 142 4.65 -6.86 -3.95
C ALA A 142 5.08 -7.27 -2.53
N VAL A 143 6.33 -6.98 -2.15
CA VAL A 143 6.85 -7.26 -0.79
C VAL A 143 6.13 -6.38 0.23
N ALA A 144 5.92 -5.09 -0.05
CA ALA A 144 5.15 -4.21 0.84
C ALA A 144 3.73 -4.72 1.05
N ASN A 145 3.05 -5.17 0.00
CA ASN A 145 1.73 -5.78 0.11
C ASN A 145 1.74 -7.08 0.90
N PHE A 146 2.74 -7.93 0.71
CA PHE A 146 2.90 -9.15 1.49
C PHE A 146 3.07 -8.84 2.98
N VAL A 147 3.93 -7.88 3.33
CA VAL A 147 4.13 -7.43 4.72
C VAL A 147 2.83 -6.88 5.30
N ASN A 148 2.18 -5.93 4.62
CA ASN A 148 0.95 -5.31 5.09
C ASN A 148 -0.18 -6.35 5.29
N THR A 149 -0.31 -7.31 4.37
CA THR A 149 -1.33 -8.37 4.47
C THR A 149 -1.03 -9.32 5.63
N THR A 150 0.25 -9.67 5.83
CA THR A 150 0.68 -10.57 6.90
C THR A 150 0.49 -9.92 8.27
N SER A 151 0.89 -8.66 8.42
CA SER A 151 0.67 -7.89 9.65
C SER A 151 -0.81 -7.75 9.98
N GLY A 152 -1.66 -7.42 8.99
CA GLY A 152 -3.11 -7.36 9.19
C GLY A 152 -3.71 -8.70 9.59
N THR A 153 -3.26 -9.79 8.97
CA THR A 153 -3.75 -11.15 9.31
C THR A 153 -3.35 -11.55 10.73
N MET A 154 -2.11 -11.25 11.14
CA MET A 154 -1.63 -11.55 12.49
C MET A 154 -2.37 -10.73 13.55
N ALA A 155 -2.62 -9.45 13.29
CA ALA A 155 -3.41 -8.59 14.18
C ALA A 155 -4.84 -9.14 14.40
N VAL A 156 -5.48 -9.62 13.33
CA VAL A 156 -6.82 -10.24 13.41
C VAL A 156 -6.79 -11.54 14.23
N LEU A 157 -5.76 -12.37 14.05
CA LEU A 157 -5.61 -13.60 14.82
C LEU A 157 -5.38 -13.33 16.31
N GLU A 158 -4.60 -12.29 16.65
CA GLU A 158 -4.35 -11.87 18.02
C GLU A 158 -5.62 -11.32 18.68
N MET A 159 -6.34 -10.43 18.00
CA MET A 159 -7.62 -9.91 18.48
C MET A 159 -8.64 -11.04 18.73
N ASN A 160 -8.69 -12.04 17.85
CA ASN A 160 -9.56 -13.21 18.06
C ASN A 160 -9.16 -14.03 19.29
N ARG A 161 -7.86 -14.19 19.57
CA ARG A 161 -7.38 -14.85 20.79
C ARG A 161 -7.78 -14.07 22.05
N GLU A 162 -7.62 -12.74 22.03
CA GLU A 162 -8.03 -11.88 23.14
C GLU A 162 -9.54 -11.97 23.42
N ILE A 163 -10.37 -11.99 22.36
CA ILE A 163 -11.83 -12.17 22.49
C ILE A 163 -12.17 -13.52 23.15
N VAL A 164 -11.47 -14.60 22.77
CA VAL A 164 -11.67 -15.93 23.38
C VAL A 164 -11.31 -15.91 24.86
N VAL A 165 -10.17 -15.30 25.22
CA VAL A 165 -9.73 -15.16 26.62
C VAL A 165 -10.73 -14.33 27.41
N LEU A 166 -11.17 -13.20 26.87
CA LEU A 166 -12.14 -12.33 27.52
C LEU A 166 -13.48 -13.04 27.74
N LYS A 167 -13.95 -13.80 26.75
CA LYS A 167 -15.16 -14.61 26.87
C LYS A 167 -15.03 -15.67 27.96
N SER A 168 -13.88 -16.32 28.09
CA SER A 168 -13.61 -17.28 29.16
C SER A 168 -13.65 -16.60 30.52
N ASN A 169 -12.93 -15.48 30.67
CA ASN A 169 -12.87 -14.72 31.92
C ASN A 169 -14.26 -14.20 32.35
N VAL A 170 -15.07 -13.72 31.41
CA VAL A 170 -16.46 -13.31 31.66
C VAL A 170 -17.31 -14.50 32.08
N SER A 171 -17.15 -15.66 31.43
CA SER A 171 -17.89 -16.87 31.79
C SER A 171 -17.52 -17.36 33.20
N ASP A 172 -16.23 -17.37 33.53
CA ASP A 172 -15.73 -17.78 34.85
C ASP A 172 -16.17 -16.83 35.97
N THR A 173 -16.16 -15.52 35.70
CA THR A 173 -16.66 -14.52 36.66
C THR A 173 -18.16 -14.66 36.88
N LEU A 174 -18.95 -14.89 35.82
CA LEU A 174 -20.39 -15.18 35.94
C LEU A 174 -20.66 -16.46 36.73
N LEU A 175 -19.90 -17.54 36.49
CA LEU A 175 -20.03 -18.78 37.25
C LEU A 175 -19.67 -18.59 38.73
N LYS A 176 -18.62 -17.81 39.03
CA LYS A 176 -18.25 -17.46 40.42
C LYS A 176 -19.32 -16.61 41.09
N LEU A 177 -19.92 -15.67 40.37
CA LEU A 177 -21.03 -14.84 40.86
C LEU A 177 -22.29 -15.67 41.15
N ASP A 178 -22.67 -16.59 40.24
CA ASP A 178 -23.80 -17.50 40.47
C ASP A 178 -23.54 -18.43 41.66
N ALA A 179 -22.32 -18.96 41.80
CA ALA A 179 -21.93 -19.76 42.95
C ALA A 179 -21.94 -18.98 44.27
N ALA A 180 -21.54 -17.69 44.25
CA ALA A 180 -21.60 -16.82 45.42
C ALA A 180 -23.05 -16.45 45.79
N HIS A 181 -23.90 -16.21 44.80
CA HIS A 181 -25.33 -15.94 45.01
C HIS A 181 -26.04 -17.15 45.63
N ARG A 182 -25.80 -18.36 45.12
CA ARG A 182 -26.34 -19.60 45.70
C ARG A 182 -25.87 -19.88 47.13
N LYS A 183 -24.66 -19.43 47.50
CA LYS A 183 -24.15 -19.51 48.88
C LYS A 183 -24.80 -18.46 49.81
N GLN A 184 -25.22 -17.31 49.28
CA GLN A 184 -26.03 -16.34 50.01
C GLN A 184 -27.47 -16.81 50.20
N ASP A 185 -28.08 -17.42 49.18
CA ASP A 185 -29.43 -18.01 49.26
C ASP A 185 -29.51 -19.20 50.25
N GLY A 186 -28.38 -19.83 50.56
CA GLY A 186 -28.26 -20.88 51.59
C GLY A 186 -28.32 -20.39 53.05
N ARG A 187 -28.31 -19.07 53.29
CA ARG A 187 -28.69 -18.45 54.58
C ARG A 187 -30.03 -17.75 54.39
N GLY A 188 -31.13 -18.51 54.44
CA GLY A 188 -32.48 -18.02 54.07
C GLY A 188 -33.12 -17.04 55.05
N PRO A 189 -34.46 -16.81 54.97
CA PRO A 189 -35.36 -16.90 53.82
C PRO A 189 -35.99 -15.54 53.48
N SER A 190 -36.75 -15.52 52.37
CA SER A 190 -37.78 -14.54 51.94
C SER A 190 -37.40 -13.56 50.80
N GLU A 191 -38.35 -13.41 49.87
CA GLU A 191 -38.44 -12.45 48.74
C GLU A 191 -38.01 -12.88 47.31
N HIS A 192 -37.83 -14.18 47.01
CA HIS A 192 -37.45 -14.63 45.66
C HIS A 192 -38.62 -15.02 44.73
N THR A 193 -39.56 -14.11 44.47
CA THR A 193 -40.55 -14.28 43.38
C THR A 193 -40.39 -13.26 42.24
N ALA A 194 -39.58 -12.21 42.39
CA ALA A 194 -39.42 -11.18 41.37
C ALA A 194 -38.22 -11.40 40.41
N ILE A 195 -37.16 -12.10 40.83
CA ILE A 195 -35.86 -12.10 40.11
C ILE A 195 -35.78 -13.15 38.97
N LYS A 196 -36.65 -14.17 38.97
CA LYS A 196 -36.64 -15.23 37.95
C LYS A 196 -37.06 -14.77 36.53
N ARG A 197 -37.58 -13.54 36.35
CA ARG A 197 -37.99 -13.04 35.02
C ARG A 197 -36.90 -12.22 34.31
N THR A 198 -35.94 -11.65 35.03
CA THR A 198 -34.95 -10.74 34.44
C THR A 198 -33.78 -11.49 33.81
N ALA A 199 -33.36 -12.63 34.38
CA ALA A 199 -32.25 -13.43 33.85
C ALA A 199 -32.56 -14.12 32.51
N THR A 200 -33.81 -14.54 32.29
CA THR A 200 -34.25 -15.18 31.03
C THR A 200 -34.31 -14.19 29.87
N SER A 201 -34.50 -12.90 30.16
CA SER A 201 -34.57 -11.85 29.13
C SER A 201 -33.19 -11.53 28.54
N VAL A 202 -32.15 -11.41 29.37
CA VAL A 202 -30.80 -11.01 28.93
C VAL A 202 -30.13 -12.12 28.09
N MET A 203 -30.34 -13.39 28.43
CA MET A 203 -29.80 -14.53 27.67
C MET A 203 -30.46 -14.67 26.28
N SER A 204 -31.74 -14.31 26.15
CA SER A 204 -32.44 -14.34 24.86
C SER A 204 -31.98 -13.24 23.89
N VAL A 205 -31.56 -12.08 24.42
CA VAL A 205 -31.05 -10.95 23.62
C VAL A 205 -29.62 -11.21 23.15
N LEU A 206 -28.78 -11.84 23.98
CA LEU A 206 -27.42 -12.25 23.60
C LEU A 206 -27.41 -13.39 22.57
N GLY A 207 -28.31 -14.36 22.69
CA GLY A 207 -28.46 -15.45 21.70
C GLY A 207 -28.95 -14.99 20.32
N ARG A 208 -29.82 -13.95 20.27
CA ARG A 208 -30.32 -13.39 19.00
C ARG A 208 -29.33 -12.47 18.30
N LYS A 209 -28.44 -11.79 19.03
CA LYS A 209 -27.35 -11.00 18.40
C LYS A 209 -26.23 -11.88 17.87
N SER A 210 -25.91 -12.98 18.56
CA SER A 210 -24.89 -13.94 18.10
C SER A 210 -25.27 -14.62 16.78
N THR A 211 -26.55 -15.00 16.60
CA THR A 211 -27.02 -15.64 15.36
C THR A 211 -27.14 -14.67 14.18
N LYS A 212 -27.37 -13.37 14.44
CA LYS A 212 -27.33 -12.33 13.40
C LYS A 212 -25.91 -12.09 12.88
N LEU A 213 -24.90 -12.10 13.77
CA LEU A 213 -23.49 -11.97 13.38
C LEU A 213 -23.00 -13.18 12.57
N SER A 214 -23.39 -14.40 12.96
CA SER A 214 -23.01 -15.61 12.22
C SER A 214 -23.63 -15.69 10.82
N ARG A 215 -24.86 -15.18 10.64
CA ARG A 215 -25.48 -15.09 9.29
C ARG A 215 -24.82 -14.03 8.41
N SER A 216 -24.43 -12.89 8.97
CA SER A 216 -23.72 -11.85 8.20
C SER A 216 -22.33 -12.29 7.72
N ILE A 217 -21.64 -13.15 8.48
CA ILE A 217 -20.35 -13.72 8.09
C ILE A 217 -20.52 -14.82 7.03
N SER A 218 -21.57 -15.66 7.13
CA SER A 218 -21.85 -16.68 6.10
C SER A 218 -22.17 -16.05 4.74
N THR A 219 -22.94 -14.95 4.69
CA THR A 219 -23.21 -14.22 3.43
C THR A 219 -22.00 -13.48 2.87
N ALA A 220 -20.96 -13.22 3.67
CA ALA A 220 -19.73 -12.58 3.21
C ALA A 220 -18.71 -13.60 2.64
N CYS A 221 -18.85 -14.89 2.99
CA CYS A 221 -18.01 -15.97 2.46
C CYS A 221 -18.59 -16.64 1.20
N ASP A 222 -19.90 -16.53 0.95
CA ASP A 222 -20.55 -17.12 -0.24
C ASP A 222 -20.56 -16.19 -1.48
N PHE A 223 -19.93 -15.02 -1.43
CA PHE A 223 -19.85 -14.09 -2.57
C PHE A 223 -18.49 -14.17 -3.27
N LYS A 224 -18.11 -15.36 -3.74
CA LYS A 224 -17.06 -15.57 -4.76
C LYS A 224 -17.11 -16.98 -5.35
N ALA A 225 -18.15 -17.23 -6.13
CA ALA A 225 -18.15 -18.26 -7.17
C ALA A 225 -19.21 -17.86 -8.18
N ASP A 226 -18.83 -17.01 -9.15
CA ASP A 226 -19.32 -16.98 -10.53
C ASP A 226 -18.72 -15.75 -11.22
N ASP A 227 -17.58 -15.98 -11.88
CA ASP A 227 -17.22 -15.52 -13.24
C ASP A 227 -15.88 -16.16 -13.65
#